data_AF-A0A926WTL3-F1
#
_entry.id   AF-A0A926WTL3-F1
#
_cell.length_a   1.000
_cell.length_b   1.000
_cell.length_c   1.000
_cell.angle_alpha   90.00
_cell.angle_beta   90.00
_cell.angle_gamma   90.00
#
_symmetry.space_group_name_H-M   'P 1'
#
loop_
_entity.id
_entity.type
_entity.pdbx_description
1 polymer ?
#
loop_
_entity_poly.entity_id
_entity_poly.type
_entity_poly.pdbx_seq_one_letter_code
_entity_poly.pdbx_strand_id
1 'polypeptide(L)'
;MQNTRLNNLFDTIARRLGQWFINPWRRFSLLLISFLFGFFLGTAVSTIAGQKGQVDIVVAGFLVLLTEVTSRIFYSRSFLARRSLWVESLNWLKVGFIYSLFVEAFKLGS
;
A
#
# COMPACT_ATOMS: atom_id res chain seq x y z
N MET A 1 -12.11 21.90 -29.72
CA MET A 1 -10.74 21.54 -29.30
C MET A 1 -10.12 20.72 -30.43
N GLN A 2 -8.99 21.15 -30.98
CA GLN A 2 -8.43 20.59 -32.22
C GLN A 2 -7.94 19.14 -32.01
N ASN A 3 -8.44 18.22 -32.84
CA ASN A 3 -7.97 16.83 -32.91
C ASN A 3 -6.59 16.79 -33.58
N THR A 4 -5.53 17.12 -32.84
CA THR A 4 -4.17 16.88 -33.30
C THR A 4 -3.88 15.38 -33.24
N ARG A 5 -3.11 14.85 -34.19
CA ARG A 5 -2.69 13.43 -34.22
C ARG A 5 -2.09 12.98 -32.88
N LEU A 6 -1.46 13.91 -32.17
CA LEU A 6 -0.86 13.69 -30.86
C LEU A 6 -1.92 13.48 -29.76
N ASN A 7 -3.04 14.20 -29.81
CA ASN A 7 -4.15 14.02 -28.88
C ASN A 7 -4.84 12.67 -29.08
N ASN A 8 -5.03 12.25 -30.33
CA ASN A 8 -5.56 10.92 -30.64
C ASN A 8 -4.63 9.79 -30.17
N LEU A 9 -3.31 9.96 -30.31
CA LEU A 9 -2.34 9.00 -29.79
C LEU A 9 -2.39 8.94 -28.25
N PHE A 10 -2.45 10.09 -27.60
CA PHE A 10 -2.54 10.18 -26.15
C PHE A 10 -3.82 9.52 -25.62
N ASP A 11 -4.97 9.80 -26.25
CA ASP A 11 -6.25 9.15 -25.93
C ASP A 11 -6.24 7.65 -26.18
N THR A 12 -5.54 7.19 -27.22
CA THR A 12 -5.41 5.75 -27.53
C THR A 12 -4.52 5.04 -26.51
N ILE A 13 -3.43 5.68 -26.09
CA ILE A 13 -2.54 5.18 -25.04
C ILE A 13 -3.29 5.15 -23.70
N ALA A 14 -4.01 6.22 -23.35
CA ALA A 14 -4.81 6.30 -22.14
C ALA A 14 -5.92 5.23 -22.13
N ARG A 15 -6.62 5.00 -23.25
CA ARG A 15 -7.63 3.93 -23.39
C ARG A 15 -7.02 2.53 -23.30
N ARG A 16 -5.86 2.28 -23.94
CA ARG A 16 -5.16 0.99 -23.82
C ARG A 16 -4.64 0.75 -22.42
N LEU A 17 -4.09 1.77 -21.75
CA LEU A 17 -3.70 1.69 -20.34
C LEU A 17 -4.90 1.36 -19.46
N GLY A 18 -6.03 2.06 -19.66
CA GLY A 18 -7.29 1.80 -18.97
C GLY A 18 -7.82 0.38 -19.18
N GLN A 19 -7.82 -0.13 -20.42
CA GLN A 19 -8.20 -1.52 -20.71
C GLN A 19 -7.19 -2.54 -20.17
N TRP A 20 -5.89 -2.21 -20.15
CA TRP A 20 -4.86 -3.04 -19.52
C TRP A 20 -5.02 -3.11 -18.00
N PHE A 21 -5.67 -2.13 -17.37
CA PHE A 21 -6.02 -2.13 -15.94
C PHE A 21 -7.29 -2.95 -15.63
N ILE A 22 -8.12 -3.27 -16.63
CA ILE A 22 -9.31 -4.13 -16.46
C ILE A 22 -8.92 -5.62 -16.34
N ASN A 23 -7.70 -6.00 -16.70
CA ASN A 23 -7.23 -7.37 -16.55
C ASN A 23 -7.08 -7.74 -15.05
N PRO A 24 -7.92 -8.63 -14.49
CA PRO A 24 -7.97 -8.93 -13.06
C PRO A 24 -6.61 -9.40 -12.49
N TRP A 25 -5.79 -10.03 -13.32
CA TRP A 25 -4.45 -10.50 -12.97
C TRP A 25 -3.49 -9.38 -12.58
N ARG A 26 -3.57 -8.22 -13.26
CA ARG A 26 -2.68 -7.09 -12.97
C ARG A 26 -3.08 -6.36 -11.70
N ARG A 27 -4.39 -6.22 -11.44
CA ARG A 27 -4.88 -5.73 -10.15
C ARG A 27 -4.39 -6.64 -9.03
N PHE A 28 -4.59 -7.94 -9.16
CA PHE A 28 -4.11 -8.91 -8.17
C PHE A 28 -2.60 -8.82 -7.95
N SER A 29 -1.81 -8.73 -9.03
CA SER A 29 -0.35 -8.56 -8.94
C SER A 29 0.04 -7.27 -8.20
N LEU A 30 -0.61 -6.13 -8.47
CA LEU A 30 -0.33 -4.88 -7.76
C LEU A 30 -0.69 -4.95 -6.28
N LEU A 31 -1.80 -5.59 -5.92
CA LEU A 31 -2.19 -5.78 -4.52
C LEU A 31 -1.20 -6.72 -3.81
N LEU A 32 -0.78 -7.80 -4.47
CA LEU A 32 0.22 -8.73 -3.95
C LEU A 32 1.58 -8.05 -3.75
N ILE A 33 2.04 -7.27 -4.73
CA ILE A 33 3.28 -6.48 -4.62
C ILE A 33 3.16 -5.48 -3.46
N SER A 34 2.02 -4.81 -3.32
CA SER A 34 1.79 -3.86 -2.22
C SER A 34 1.86 -4.57 -0.86
N PHE A 35 1.24 -5.75 -0.75
CA PHE A 35 1.30 -6.59 0.44
C PHE A 35 2.74 -7.04 0.77
N LEU A 36 3.46 -7.60 -0.20
CA LEU A 36 4.84 -8.06 -0.02
C LEU A 36 5.79 -6.91 0.32
N PHE A 37 5.58 -5.74 -0.28
CA PHE A 37 6.34 -4.55 0.04
C PHE A 37 6.06 -4.06 1.46
N GLY A 38 4.80 -4.06 1.90
CA GLY A 38 4.42 -3.80 3.28
C GLY A 38 5.12 -4.77 4.25
N PHE A 39 5.12 -6.07 3.93
CA PHE A 39 5.81 -7.09 4.72
C PHE A 39 7.32 -6.80 4.85
N PHE A 40 7.99 -6.48 3.74
CA PHE A 40 9.40 -6.11 3.74
C PHE A 40 9.68 -4.88 4.61
N LEU A 41 8.85 -3.83 4.50
CA LEU A 41 8.98 -2.64 5.34
C LEU A 41 8.83 -2.96 6.83
N GLY A 42 7.89 -3.84 7.19
CA GLY A 42 7.70 -4.30 8.58
C GLY A 42 8.97 -4.94 9.13
N THR A 43 9.58 -5.84 8.36
CA THR A 43 10.81 -6.52 8.77
C THR A 43 12.00 -5.55 8.88
N ALA A 44 12.12 -4.61 7.95
CA ALA A 44 13.18 -3.62 7.97
C ALA A 44 13.06 -2.68 9.18
N VAL A 45 11.84 -2.19 9.46
CA VAL A 45 11.58 -1.31 10.61
C VAL A 45 11.87 -2.03 11.92
N SER A 46 11.40 -3.28 12.05
CA SER A 46 11.62 -4.07 13.27
C SER A 46 13.10 -4.41 13.49
N THR A 47 13.85 -4.73 12.42
CA THR A 47 15.31 -4.93 12.51
C THR A 47 16.03 -3.66 12.97
N ILE A 48 15.65 -2.49 12.43
CA ILE A 48 16.28 -1.20 12.77
C ILE A 48 15.93 -0.78 14.20
N ALA A 49 14.68 -0.97 14.62
CA ALA A 49 14.22 -0.65 15.97
C ALA A 49 14.88 -1.59 17.00
N GLY A 50 14.84 -2.90 16.74
CA GLY A 50 15.40 -3.94 17.59
C GLY A 50 16.92 -3.84 17.79
N GLN A 51 17.67 -3.30 16.82
CA GLN A 51 19.11 -3.05 16.99
C GLN A 51 19.42 -1.99 18.05
N LYS A 52 18.54 -1.01 18.26
CA LYS A 52 18.80 0.12 19.16
C LYS A 52 18.09 -0.01 20.51
N GLY A 53 16.99 -0.76 20.61
CA GLY A 53 16.27 -1.09 21.85
C GLY A 53 15.74 0.08 22.71
N GLN A 54 16.05 1.33 22.33
CA GLN A 54 15.67 2.55 23.06
C GLN A 54 14.53 3.32 22.38
N VAL A 55 14.27 3.04 21.10
CA VAL A 55 13.36 3.85 20.27
C VAL A 55 12.01 3.15 20.06
N ASP A 56 11.80 1.99 20.68
CA ASP A 56 10.65 1.11 20.43
C ASP A 56 9.31 1.79 20.71
N ILE A 57 9.22 2.58 21.79
CA ILE A 57 8.01 3.33 22.15
C ILE A 57 7.68 4.42 21.12
N VAL A 58 8.70 5.15 20.65
CA VAL A 58 8.53 6.22 19.66
C VAL A 58 8.14 5.65 18.31
N VAL A 59 8.80 4.55 17.91
CA VAL A 59 8.48 3.83 16.67
C VAL A 59 7.06 3.28 16.74
N ALA A 60 6.67 2.63 17.84
CA ALA A 60 5.30 2.14 18.03
C ALA A 60 4.27 3.26 17.91
N GLY A 61 4.49 4.41 18.56
CA GLY A 61 3.61 5.58 18.46
C GLY A 61 3.48 6.10 17.02
N PHE A 62 4.58 6.18 16.28
CA PHE A 62 4.58 6.59 14.88
C PHE A 62 3.82 5.61 13.98
N LEU A 63 3.98 4.31 14.21
CA LEU A 63 3.26 3.27 13.47
C LEU A 63 1.76 3.30 13.74
N VAL A 64 1.35 3.50 14.99
CA VAL A 64 -0.06 3.69 15.36
C VAL A 64 -0.63 4.93 14.63
N LEU A 65 0.09 6.05 14.63
CA LEU A 65 -0.33 7.23 13.86
C LEU A 65 -0.46 6.94 12.36
N LEU A 66 0.50 6.26 11.75
CA LEU A 66 0.43 5.90 10.32
C LEU A 66 -0.76 5.00 10.01
N THR A 67 -0.99 3.98 10.83
CA THR A 67 -2.10 3.06 10.66
C THR A 67 -3.45 3.74 10.83
N GLU A 68 -3.56 4.69 11.77
CA GLU A 68 -4.76 5.47 12.01
C GLU A 68 -5.03 6.50 10.91
N VAL A 69 -4.00 7.20 10.42
CA VAL A 69 -4.12 8.09 9.25
C VAL A 69 -4.57 7.31 8.03
N THR A 70 -4.00 6.12 7.81
CA THR A 70 -4.40 5.23 6.70
C THR A 70 -5.85 4.77 6.86
N SER A 71 -6.27 4.39 8.07
CA SER A 71 -7.67 4.06 8.38
C SER A 71 -8.59 5.24 8.10
N ARG A 72 -8.24 6.44 8.58
CA ARG A 72 -9.01 7.65 8.38
C ARG A 72 -9.17 7.97 6.90
N ILE A 73 -8.11 7.86 6.09
CA ILE A 73 -8.18 8.06 4.65
C ILE A 73 -9.09 7.01 3.98
N PHE A 74 -9.00 5.75 4.40
CA PHE A 74 -9.83 4.67 3.85
C PHE A 74 -11.32 4.81 4.21
N TYR A 75 -11.62 5.17 5.46
CA TYR A 75 -12.98 5.26 5.97
C TYR A 75 -13.65 6.60 5.71
N SER A 76 -12.91 7.71 5.58
CA SER A 76 -13.44 9.03 5.24
C SER A 76 -13.89 9.16 3.79
N ARG A 77 -13.44 8.27 2.90
CA ARG A 77 -13.79 8.32 1.47
C ARG A 77 -15.04 7.48 1.19
N SER A 78 -15.94 8.02 0.35
CA SER A 78 -17.17 7.33 -0.06
C SER A 78 -16.87 5.99 -0.73
N PHE A 79 -17.82 5.07 -0.69
CA PHE A 79 -17.72 3.71 -1.23
C PHE A 79 -17.21 3.67 -2.70
N LEU A 80 -17.50 4.69 -3.50
CA LEU A 80 -17.02 4.84 -4.88
C LEU A 80 -15.52 5.14 -4.96
N ALA A 81 -14.97 5.93 -4.03
CA ALA A 81 -13.53 6.21 -3.97
C ALA A 81 -12.73 5.06 -3.37
N ARG A 82 -13.35 4.16 -2.59
CA ARG A 82 -12.73 2.91 -2.10
C ARG A 82 -12.37 1.94 -3.21
N ARG A 83 -13.00 2.05 -4.38
CA ARG A 83 -12.70 1.23 -5.57
C ARG A 83 -11.47 1.70 -6.35
N SER A 84 -10.81 2.79 -5.91
CA SER A 84 -9.55 3.23 -6.49
C SER A 84 -8.43 2.26 -6.16
N LEU A 85 -7.75 1.76 -7.19
CA LEU A 85 -6.61 0.83 -7.06
C LEU A 85 -5.55 1.34 -6.08
N TRP A 86 -5.31 2.66 -6.06
CA TRP A 86 -4.36 3.28 -5.14
C TRP A 86 -4.74 3.13 -3.67
N VAL A 87 -6.02 3.29 -3.35
CA VAL A 87 -6.53 3.17 -1.98
C VAL A 87 -6.49 1.71 -1.53
N GLU A 88 -6.80 0.79 -2.43
CA GLU A 88 -6.73 -0.65 -2.18
C GLU A 88 -5.27 -1.12 -1.98
N SER A 89 -4.34 -0.66 -2.81
CA SER A 89 -2.90 -0.92 -2.66
C SER A 89 -2.36 -0.41 -1.32
N LEU A 90 -2.72 0.80 -0.90
CA LEU A 90 -2.31 1.33 0.42
C LEU A 90 -2.86 0.46 1.57
N ASN A 91 -4.08 -0.04 1.44
CA ASN A 91 -4.66 -0.92 2.45
C ASN A 91 -3.92 -2.27 2.51
N TRP A 92 -3.63 -2.89 1.35
CA TRP A 92 -2.86 -4.14 1.31
C TRP A 92 -1.42 -3.97 1.81
N LEU A 93 -0.78 -2.83 1.53
CA LEU A 93 0.52 -2.48 2.11
C LEU A 93 0.44 -2.41 3.64
N LYS A 94 -0.56 -1.71 4.18
CA LYS A 94 -0.81 -1.65 5.63
C LYS A 94 -0.99 -3.05 6.24
N VAL A 95 -1.77 -3.91 5.59
CA VAL A 95 -2.01 -5.29 6.06
C VAL A 95 -0.71 -6.09 6.07
N GLY A 96 0.08 -6.05 4.99
CA GLY A 96 1.38 -6.74 4.93
C GLY A 96 2.36 -6.25 5.99
N PHE A 97 2.38 -4.94 6.23
CA PHE A 97 3.21 -4.30 7.26
C PHE A 97 2.86 -4.78 8.67
N ILE A 98 1.56 -4.74 9.04
CA ILE A 98 1.09 -5.21 10.35
C ILE A 98 1.38 -6.70 10.54
N TYR A 99 1.13 -7.51 9.51
CA TYR A 99 1.38 -8.95 9.56
C TYR A 99 2.85 -9.27 9.84
N SER A 100 3.77 -8.59 9.16
CA SER A 100 5.21 -8.74 9.40
C SER A 100 5.59 -8.44 10.85
N LEU A 101 5.09 -7.34 11.42
CA LEU A 101 5.39 -6.97 12.81
C LEU A 101 4.90 -8.03 13.81
N PHE A 102 3.70 -8.59 13.60
CA PHE A 102 3.21 -9.68 14.44
C PHE A 102 4.09 -10.93 14.35
N VAL A 103 4.54 -11.29 13.14
CA VAL A 103 5.45 -12.42 12.95
C VAL A 103 6.78 -12.19 13.66
N GLU A 104 7.34 -10.99 13.60
CA GLU A 104 8.58 -10.67 14.31
C GLU A 104 8.41 -10.64 15.83
N ALA A 105 7.30 -10.08 16.34
CA ALA A 105 6.97 -10.14 17.76
C ALA A 105 6.85 -11.59 18.26
N PHE A 106 6.24 -12.47 17.46
CA PHE A 106 6.14 -13.90 17.79
C PHE A 106 7.52 -14.57 17.85
N LYS A 107 8.43 -14.25 16.91
CA LYS A 107 9.81 -14.78 16.91
C LYS A 107 10.62 -14.38 18.15
N LEU A 108 10.36 -13.19 18.70
CA LEU A 108 11.05 -12.68 19.89
C LEU A 108 10.41 -13.15 21.20
N GLY A 109 9.15 -13.58 21.15
CA GLY A 109 8.39 -14.06 22.32
C GLY A 109 8.47 -15.58 22.57
N SER A 110 9.09 -16.36 21.68
CA SER A 110 9.34 -17.80 21.84
C SER A 110 10.79 -18.08 22.23
#